data_AF-A0A6G8NES1-F1
#
_entry.id   AF-A0A6G8NES1-F1
#
_cell.length_a   1.000
_cell.length_b   1.000
_cell.length_c   1.000
_cell.angle_alpha   90.00
_cell.angle_beta   90.00
_cell.angle_gamma   90.00
#
_symmetry.space_group_name_H-M   'P 1'
#
loop_
_entity.id
_entity.type
_entity.pdbx_description
1 polymer ?
#
loop_
_entity_poly.entity_id
_entity_poly.type
_entity_poly.pdbx_seq_one_letter_code
_entity_poly.pdbx_strand_id
1 'polypeptide(L)' 'MLVDPEWIMDMWADARQTASQETEIGFAIFPDACPWSMQQALSQAFYPD' A
#
# COMPACT_ATOMS: atom_id res chain seq x y z
N MET A 1 -12.80 6.31 0.96
CA MET A 1 -12.79 7.40 -0.07
C MET A 1 -11.37 7.46 -0.66
N LEU A 2 -11.14 7.71 -1.96
CA LEU A 2 -9.78 7.65 -2.54
C LEU A 2 -8.80 8.74 -2.02
N VAL A 3 -9.30 9.70 -1.26
CA VAL A 3 -8.53 10.78 -0.61
C VAL A 3 -8.67 10.77 0.91
N ASP A 4 -9.34 9.76 1.45
CA ASP A 4 -9.63 9.64 2.89
C ASP A 4 -8.46 8.94 3.58
N PRO A 5 -7.77 9.62 4.51
CA PRO A 5 -6.55 9.11 5.13
C PRO A 5 -6.80 7.90 6.03
N GLU A 6 -7.96 7.79 6.70
CA GLU A 6 -8.27 6.61 7.53
C GLU A 6 -8.47 5.39 6.64
N TRP A 7 -9.23 5.56 5.54
CA TRP A 7 -9.43 4.49 4.57
C TRP A 7 -8.12 4.04 3.90
N ILE A 8 -7.22 4.98 3.55
CA ILE A 8 -5.92 4.65 2.96
C ILE A 8 -5.05 3.89 3.96
N MET A 9 -5.09 4.25 5.25
CA MET A 9 -4.34 3.58 6.31
C MET A 9 -4.78 2.13 6.46
N ASP A 10 -6.09 1.88 6.54
CA ASP A 10 -6.64 0.52 6.66
C ASP A 10 -6.31 -0.33 5.44
N MET A 11 -6.55 0.20 4.23
CA MET A 11 -6.25 -0.51 2.98
C MET A 11 -4.75 -0.82 2.86
N TRP A 12 -3.88 0.11 3.25
CA TRP A 12 -2.43 -0.11 3.22
C TRP A 12 -1.98 -1.16 4.24
N ALA A 13 -2.59 -1.21 5.43
CA ALA A 13 -2.30 -2.25 6.42
C ALA A 13 -2.63 -3.65 5.87
N ASP A 14 -3.77 -3.80 5.20
CA ASP A 14 -4.14 -5.05 4.53
C ASP A 14 -3.13 -5.42 3.43
N ALA A 15 -2.73 -4.45 2.59
CA ALA A 15 -1.75 -4.67 1.53
C ALA A 15 -0.40 -5.17 2.09
N ARG A 16 0.10 -4.56 3.17
CA ARG A 16 1.32 -4.99 3.87
C ARG A 16 1.19 -6.41 4.44
N GLN A 17 0.03 -6.72 5.01
CA GLN A 17 -0.25 -8.04 5.59
C GLN A 17 -0.20 -9.11 4.50
N THR A 18 -0.86 -8.89 3.36
CA THR A 18 -0.83 -9.81 2.22
C THR A 18 0.56 -9.95 1.64
N ALA A 19 1.26 -8.83 1.38
CA ALA A 19 2.62 -8.88 0.84
C ALA A 19 3.59 -9.64 1.75
N SER A 20 3.46 -9.47 3.08
CA SER A 20 4.27 -10.20 4.05
C SER A 20 4.03 -11.71 3.99
N GLN A 21 2.77 -12.14 3.85
CA GLN A 21 2.42 -13.55 3.74
C GLN A 21 2.91 -14.19 2.43
N GLU A 22 2.85 -13.46 1.32
CA GLU A 22 3.22 -13.98 0.00
C GLU A 22 4.73 -14.02 -0.24
N THR A 23 5.47 -13.09 0.37
CA THR A 23 6.92 -12.93 0.12
C THR A 23 7.79 -13.44 1.25
N GLU A 24 7.20 -13.83 2.39
CA GLU A 24 7.88 -14.14 3.65
C GLU A 24 8.74 -12.98 4.19
N ILE A 25 8.63 -11.77 3.61
CA ILE A 25 9.24 -10.55 4.15
C ILE A 25 8.44 -10.13 5.37
N GLY A 26 9.12 -9.78 6.46
CA GLY A 26 8.44 -9.36 7.69
C GLY A 26 7.60 -8.10 7.50
N PHE A 27 6.40 -8.07 8.08
CA PHE A 27 5.45 -6.94 8.01
C PHE A 27 6.09 -5.57 8.32
N ALA A 28 6.98 -5.53 9.31
CA ALA A 28 7.68 -4.31 9.75
C ALA A 28 8.74 -3.79 8.75
N ILE A 29 9.08 -4.57 7.71
CA ILE A 29 9.99 -4.14 6.64
C ILE A 29 9.25 -3.28 5.61
N PHE A 30 7.95 -3.51 5.42
CA PHE A 30 7.15 -2.70 4.51
C PHE A 30 6.93 -1.29 5.07
N PRO A 31 6.84 -0.26 4.21
CA PRO A 31 6.60 1.11 4.63
C PRO A 31 5.36 1.24 5.52
N ASP A 32 5.44 2.04 6.58
CA ASP A 32 4.32 2.18 7.51
C ASP A 32 3.12 2.94 6.94
N ALA A 33 3.37 3.86 6.01
CA ALA A 33 2.35 4.57 5.25
C ALA A 33 2.49 4.26 3.75
N CYS A 34 1.36 4.31 3.03
CA CYS A 34 1.36 4.11 1.59
C CYS A 34 2.22 5.19 0.92
N PRO A 35 3.29 4.83 0.18
CA PRO A 35 4.18 5.80 -0.44
C PRO A 35 3.56 6.45 -1.69
N TRP A 36 2.45 5.90 -2.20
CA TRP A 36 1.79 6.37 -3.41
C TRP A 36 0.42 6.95 -3.10
N SER A 37 0.08 8.04 -3.80
CA SER A 37 -1.30 8.50 -3.83
C SER A 37 -2.19 7.47 -4.54
N MET A 38 -3.47 7.41 -4.17
CA MET A 38 -4.42 6.54 -4.87
C MET A 38 -4.55 6.89 -6.36
N GLN A 39 -4.34 8.17 -6.73
CA GLN A 39 -4.31 8.58 -8.13
C GLN A 39 -3.14 7.96 -8.89
N GLN A 40 -1.95 7.86 -8.27
CA GLN A 40 -0.81 7.17 -8.85
C GLN A 40 -1.08 5.67 -8.94
N ALA A 41 -1.54 5.04 -7.86
CA ALA A 41 -1.80 3.59 -7.82
C ALA A 41 -2.87 3.13 -8.82
N LEU A 42 -3.83 3.99 -9.16
CA LEU A 42 -4.88 3.71 -10.15
C LEU A 42 -4.45 3.94 -11.61
N SER A 43 -3.30 4.59 -11.84
CA SER A 43 -2.82 4.83 -13.20
C SER A 43 -2.42 3.51 -13.85
N GLN A 44 -2.93 3.24 -15.06
CA GLN A 44 -2.55 2.05 -15.82
C GLN A 44 -1.08 2.04 -16.26
N ALA A 45 -0.46 3.22 -16.31
CA ALA A 45 0.96 3.38 -16.61
C ALA A 45 1.82 3.39 -15.34
N PHE A 46 1.24 3.13 -14.17
CA PHE A 46 1.96 3.18 -12.91
C PHE A 46 2.98 2.04 -12.80
N TYR A 47 4.22 2.43 -12.53
CA TYR A 47 5.29 1.55 -12.13
C TYR A 47 6.02 2.23 -10.98
N PRO A 48 6.08 1.61 -9.78
CA PRO A 48 6.81 2.19 -8.65
C PRO A 48 8.32 2.15 -8.91
N ASP A 49 9.02 3.19 -8.48
CA ASP A 49 10.49 3.27 -8.49
C ASP A 49 11.16 2.42 -7.39
#